data_AF-A0A4R9EKQ9-F1
#
_entry.id   AF-A0A4R9EKQ9-F1
#
_cell.length_a   1.000
_cell.length_b   1.000
_cell.length_c   1.000
_cell.angle_alpha   90.00
_cell.angle_beta   90.00
_cell.angle_gamma   90.00
#
_symmetry.space_group_name_H-M   'P 1'
#
loop_
_entity.id
_entity.type
_entity.pdbx_description
1 polymer ?
#
loop_
_entity_poly.entity_id
_entity_poly.type
_entity_poly.pdbx_seq_one_letter_code
_entity_poly.pdbx_strand_id
1 'polypeptide(L)'
;MPPADIIKAAQQQLTDRCLKRQGLTPPRAEAPRAATPATRDSREESQRVADALFGAGRTELSLTLPTGYSVRAHTDGCLAAAQRTLYGDQRRWFEVSTIANNLKPEAAHRHRSLAWVRARHRTELSDWHSMRAQALRRATAQLST
;
A
#
# COMPACT_ATOMS: atom_id res chain seq x y z
N MET A 1 -14.57 -12.02 9.01
CA MET A 1 -13.26 -11.54 8.51
C MET A 1 -12.95 -10.21 9.18
N PRO A 2 -11.79 -10.03 9.83
CA PRO A 2 -11.37 -8.75 10.39
C PRO A 2 -11.47 -7.60 9.37
N PRO A 3 -11.81 -6.36 9.77
CA PRO A 3 -11.91 -5.22 8.83
C PRO A 3 -10.66 -5.00 7.97
N ALA A 4 -9.48 -5.25 8.53
CA ALA A 4 -8.22 -5.16 7.79
C ALA A 4 -8.14 -6.18 6.64
N ASP A 5 -8.63 -7.40 6.87
CA ASP A 5 -8.59 -8.47 5.89
C ASP A 5 -9.60 -8.24 4.76
N ILE A 6 -10.75 -7.61 5.06
CA ILE A 6 -11.73 -7.18 4.04
C ILE A 6 -11.10 -6.14 3.10
N ILE A 7 -10.44 -5.13 3.65
CA ILE A 7 -9.74 -4.10 2.86
C ILE A 7 -8.63 -4.75 2.02
N LYS A 8 -7.85 -5.65 2.62
CA LYS A 8 -6.77 -6.38 1.93
C LYS A 8 -7.32 -7.21 0.76
N ALA A 9 -8.39 -7.95 0.98
CA ALA A 9 -9.03 -8.76 -0.06
C ALA A 9 -9.57 -7.90 -1.21
N ALA A 10 -10.23 -6.79 -0.91
CA ALA A 10 -10.70 -5.86 -1.94
C ALA A 10 -9.53 -5.22 -2.72
N GLN A 11 -8.46 -4.84 -2.04
CA GLN A 11 -7.27 -4.30 -2.69
C GLN A 11 -6.62 -5.33 -3.62
N GLN A 12 -6.52 -6.60 -3.19
CA GLN A 12 -6.03 -7.69 -4.03
C GLN A 12 -6.91 -7.85 -5.28
N GLN A 13 -8.23 -7.93 -5.12
CA GLN A 13 -9.16 -8.06 -6.25
C GLN A 13 -9.03 -6.90 -7.25
N LEU A 14 -8.94 -5.66 -6.77
CA LEU A 14 -8.76 -4.47 -7.62
C LEU A 14 -7.43 -4.50 -8.37
N THR A 15 -6.35 -4.89 -7.68
CA THR A 15 -5.01 -5.00 -8.24
C THR A 15 -4.97 -6.08 -9.32
N ASP A 16 -5.51 -7.27 -9.03
CA ASP A 16 -5.57 -8.38 -9.96
C ASP A 16 -6.39 -8.04 -11.21
N ARG A 17 -7.56 -7.41 -11.03
CA ARG A 17 -8.39 -6.94 -12.15
C ARG A 17 -7.62 -5.91 -13.00
N CYS A 18 -6.85 -5.03 -12.39
CA CYS A 18 -6.02 -4.06 -13.11
C CYS A 18 -4.91 -4.73 -13.92
N LEU A 19 -4.16 -5.67 -13.34
CA LEU A 19 -3.11 -6.40 -14.04
C LEU A 19 -3.67 -7.23 -15.20
N LYS A 20 -4.78 -7.94 -14.98
CA LYS A 20 -5.46 -8.72 -16.03
C LYS A 20 -5.93 -7.87 -17.20
N ARG A 21 -6.44 -6.65 -16.96
CA ARG A 21 -6.80 -5.70 -18.03
C ARG A 21 -5.60 -5.26 -18.87
N GLN A 22 -4.39 -5.34 -18.34
CA GLN A 22 -3.15 -5.07 -19.05
C GLN A 22 -2.55 -6.34 -19.69
N GLY A 23 -3.26 -7.47 -19.67
CA GLY A 23 -2.78 -8.74 -20.19
C GLY A 23 -1.73 -9.42 -19.32
N LEU A 24 -1.58 -8.98 -18.06
CA LEU A 24 -0.57 -9.49 -17.13
C LEU A 24 -1.18 -10.50 -16.15
N THR A 25 -0.41 -11.54 -15.84
CA THR A 25 -0.79 -12.51 -14.80
C THR A 25 -0.42 -11.97 -13.43
N PRO A 26 -1.39 -11.82 -12.50
CA PRO A 26 -1.07 -11.35 -11.15
C PRO A 26 -0.12 -12.32 -10.42
N PRO A 27 0.86 -11.80 -9.66
CA PRO A 27 1.72 -12.66 -8.86
C PRO A 27 0.89 -13.34 -7.76
N ARG A 28 0.85 -14.67 -7.75
CA ARG A 28 0.20 -15.42 -6.66
C ARG A 28 1.08 -15.34 -5.42
N ALA A 29 0.48 -15.02 -4.27
CA ALA A 29 1.17 -14.95 -2.98
C ALA A 29 1.80 -16.30 -2.53
N GLU A 30 1.44 -17.41 -3.17
CA GLU A 30 1.79 -18.77 -2.73
C GLU A 30 2.54 -19.60 -3.79
N ALA A 31 2.83 -19.05 -4.97
CA ALA A 31 3.60 -19.81 -5.95
C ALA A 31 5.06 -19.93 -5.44
N PRO A 32 5.59 -21.16 -5.25
CA PRO A 32 7.01 -21.32 -4.97
C PRO A 32 7.79 -20.61 -6.06
N ARG A 33 8.77 -19.76 -5.68
CA ARG A 33 9.83 -19.39 -6.62
C ARG A 33 10.54 -20.68 -6.98
N ALA A 34 10.14 -21.31 -8.07
CA ALA A 34 10.89 -22.43 -8.62
C ALA A 34 12.33 -21.93 -8.76
N ALA A 35 13.26 -22.62 -8.10
CA ALA A 35 14.69 -22.29 -8.09
C ALA A 35 15.37 -22.64 -9.42
N THR A 36 14.64 -22.49 -10.54
CA THR A 36 15.18 -22.60 -11.88
C THR A 36 15.82 -21.25 -12.26
N PRO A 37 16.95 -21.24 -12.99
CA PRO A 37 17.52 -20.01 -13.49
C PRO A 37 16.47 -19.28 -14.34
N ALA A 38 16.10 -18.07 -13.94
CA ALA A 38 15.15 -17.28 -14.70
C ALA A 38 15.77 -16.96 -16.07
N THR A 39 15.09 -17.39 -17.14
CA THR A 39 15.43 -16.99 -18.50
C THR A 39 15.35 -15.47 -18.62
N ARG A 40 15.95 -14.91 -19.66
CA ARG A 40 15.84 -13.47 -19.94
C ARG A 40 14.37 -13.06 -20.07
N ASP A 41 13.59 -13.83 -20.80
CA ASP A 41 12.16 -13.59 -21.01
C ASP A 41 11.38 -13.59 -19.69
N SER A 42 11.67 -14.53 -18.79
CA SER A 42 11.02 -14.57 -17.46
C SER A 42 11.38 -13.35 -16.60
N ARG A 43 12.59 -12.79 -16.73
CA ARG A 43 12.98 -11.55 -16.03
C ARG A 43 12.28 -10.34 -16.61
N GLU A 44 12.21 -10.23 -17.93
CA GLU A 44 11.51 -9.13 -18.61
C GLU A 44 10.01 -9.17 -18.33
N GLU A 45 9.39 -10.35 -18.26
CA GLU A 45 8.00 -10.51 -17.81
C GLU A 45 7.83 -10.12 -16.33
N SER A 46 8.72 -10.59 -15.45
CA SER A 46 8.70 -10.23 -14.03
C SER A 46 8.82 -8.72 -13.82
N GLN A 47 9.67 -8.04 -14.60
CA GLN A 47 9.81 -6.60 -14.55
C GLN A 47 8.55 -5.89 -15.04
N ARG A 48 7.96 -6.33 -16.16
CA ARG A 48 6.69 -5.79 -16.65
C ARG A 48 5.56 -5.91 -15.63
N VAL A 49 5.48 -7.04 -14.93
CA VAL A 49 4.51 -7.23 -13.83
C VAL A 49 4.82 -6.30 -12.67
N ALA A 50 6.08 -6.15 -12.27
CA ALA A 50 6.48 -5.26 -11.18
C ALA A 50 6.17 -3.79 -11.50
N ASP A 51 6.49 -3.33 -12.70
CA ASP A 51 6.23 -1.99 -13.22
C ASP A 51 4.73 -1.69 -13.24
N ALA A 52 3.91 -2.63 -13.74
CA ALA A 52 2.47 -2.46 -13.74
C ALA A 52 1.85 -2.52 -12.34
N LEU A 53 2.40 -3.33 -11.43
CA LEU A 53 1.92 -3.48 -10.07
C LEU A 53 2.23 -2.25 -9.22
N PHE A 54 3.50 -1.86 -9.18
CA PHE A 54 4.04 -0.85 -8.28
C PHE A 54 4.15 0.54 -8.91
N GLY A 55 4.03 0.67 -10.22
CA GLY A 55 4.33 1.89 -10.96
C GLY A 55 5.75 1.88 -11.53
N ALA A 56 5.91 2.57 -12.66
CA ALA A 56 7.19 2.72 -13.38
C ALA A 56 7.52 4.18 -13.70
N GLY A 57 6.54 5.08 -13.50
CA GLY A 57 6.73 6.51 -13.62
C GLY A 57 7.63 7.10 -12.53
N ARG A 58 7.75 8.42 -12.52
CA ARG A 58 8.46 9.10 -11.43
C ARG A 58 7.74 8.83 -10.11
N THR A 59 8.50 8.56 -9.05
CA THR A 59 7.94 8.57 -7.69
C THR A 59 7.41 9.97 -7.37
N GLU A 60 6.13 10.07 -7.02
CA GLU A 60 5.47 11.38 -6.79
C GLU A 60 5.19 11.66 -5.31
N LEU A 61 5.30 10.65 -4.45
CA LEU A 61 5.07 10.78 -3.00
C LEU A 61 6.34 10.44 -2.24
N SER A 62 6.70 11.31 -1.28
CA SER A 62 7.79 11.04 -0.35
C SER A 62 7.50 11.66 1.01
N LEU A 63 7.87 10.95 2.07
CA LEU A 63 7.83 11.43 3.44
C LEU A 63 9.11 11.03 4.15
N THR A 64 9.84 12.01 4.68
CA THR A 64 10.99 11.77 5.56
C THR A 64 10.50 11.60 6.98
N LEU A 65 10.79 10.43 7.55
CA LEU A 65 10.43 10.08 8.92
C LEU A 65 11.36 10.78 9.92
N PRO A 66 10.94 10.94 11.18
CA PRO A 66 11.80 11.46 12.24
C PRO A 66 13.09 10.67 12.44
N THR A 67 13.13 9.41 12.03
CA THR A 67 14.31 8.54 12.06
C THR A 67 15.34 8.86 10.98
N GLY A 68 15.04 9.78 10.05
CA GLY A 68 15.87 10.13 8.89
C GLY A 68 15.59 9.28 7.64
N TYR A 69 14.89 8.15 7.76
CA TYR A 69 14.52 7.33 6.61
C TYR A 69 13.44 8.02 5.77
N SER A 70 13.54 7.91 4.45
CA SER A 70 12.52 8.41 3.53
C SER A 70 11.70 7.27 2.95
N VAL A 71 10.39 7.34 3.16
CA VAL A 71 9.42 6.46 2.50
C VAL A 71 9.00 7.13 1.19
N ARG A 72 8.88 6.32 0.14
CA ARG A 72 8.57 6.76 -1.23
C ARG A 72 7.48 5.87 -1.81
N ALA A 73 6.59 6.46 -2.61
CA ALA A 73 5.58 5.71 -3.34
C ALA A 73 5.30 6.33 -4.71
N HIS A 74 5.03 5.44 -5.65
CA HIS A 74 4.45 5.77 -6.94
C HIS A 74 2.96 6.06 -6.79
N THR A 75 2.44 6.94 -7.64
CA THR A 75 1.00 7.27 -7.76
C THR A 75 0.35 6.56 -8.94
N ASP A 76 1.17 5.99 -9.82
CA ASP A 76 0.82 5.08 -10.90
C ASP A 76 0.91 3.60 -10.48
N GLY A 77 0.53 2.71 -11.40
CA GLY A 77 0.46 1.28 -11.15
C GLY A 77 -0.88 0.82 -10.53
N CYS A 78 -1.08 -0.50 -10.56
CA CYS A 78 -2.32 -1.12 -10.13
C CYS A 78 -2.56 -1.02 -8.62
N LEU A 79 -1.49 -1.07 -7.81
CA LEU A 79 -1.61 -0.92 -6.36
C LEU A 79 -2.06 0.49 -5.97
N ALA A 80 -1.45 1.51 -6.57
CA ALA A 80 -1.84 2.91 -6.37
C ALA A 80 -3.30 3.17 -6.79
N ALA A 81 -3.73 2.60 -7.93
CA ALA A 81 -5.11 2.70 -8.40
C ALA A 81 -6.11 2.03 -7.43
N ALA A 82 -5.76 0.87 -6.87
CA ALA A 82 -6.57 0.20 -5.86
C ALA A 82 -6.65 1.03 -4.56
N GLN A 83 -5.53 1.58 -4.09
CA GLN A 83 -5.48 2.45 -2.91
C GLN A 83 -6.34 3.70 -3.10
N ARG A 84 -6.25 4.37 -4.24
CA ARG A 84 -7.08 5.54 -4.56
C ARG A 84 -8.57 5.20 -4.58
N THR A 85 -8.93 4.04 -5.15
CA THR A 85 -10.31 3.55 -5.12
C THR A 85 -10.80 3.37 -3.68
N LEU A 86 -10.02 2.71 -2.83
CA LEU A 86 -10.44 2.36 -1.47
C LEU A 86 -10.39 3.56 -0.51
N TYR A 87 -9.30 4.32 -0.52
CA TYR A 87 -9.03 5.37 0.46
C TYR A 87 -9.38 6.78 -0.02
N GLY A 88 -9.55 7.00 -1.34
CA GLY A 88 -9.84 8.31 -1.91
C GLY A 88 -8.55 9.11 -2.15
N ASP A 89 -8.31 10.14 -1.35
CA ASP A 89 -7.14 11.01 -1.50
C ASP A 89 -5.84 10.23 -1.24
N GLN A 90 -5.09 9.96 -2.31
CA GLN A 90 -3.90 9.15 -2.26
C GLN A 90 -2.73 9.85 -1.54
N ARG A 91 -2.60 11.17 -1.68
CA ARG A 91 -1.53 11.92 -0.99
C ARG A 91 -1.79 11.96 0.50
N ARG A 92 -3.03 12.28 0.91
CA ARG A 92 -3.40 12.27 2.32
C ARG A 92 -3.30 10.88 2.93
N TRP A 93 -3.78 9.85 2.21
CA TRP A 93 -3.64 8.45 2.63
C TRP A 93 -2.18 8.07 2.86
N PHE A 94 -1.29 8.40 1.91
CA PHE A 94 0.13 8.06 2.00
C PHE A 94 0.77 8.69 3.24
N GLU A 95 0.52 9.98 3.49
CA GLU A 95 1.06 10.69 4.64
C GLU A 95 0.61 10.05 5.96
N VAL A 96 -0.71 9.96 6.19
CA VAL A 96 -1.24 9.54 7.51
C VAL A 96 -1.01 8.05 7.77
N SER A 97 -1.06 7.20 6.75
CA SER A 97 -0.77 5.77 6.90
C SER A 97 0.71 5.53 7.16
N THR A 98 1.61 6.28 6.50
CA THR A 98 3.05 6.20 6.74
C THR A 98 3.39 6.63 8.17
N ILE A 99 2.80 7.72 8.66
CA ILE A 99 2.97 8.16 10.06
C ILE A 99 2.45 7.08 11.02
N ALA A 100 1.20 6.64 10.85
CA ALA A 100 0.58 5.67 11.75
C ALA A 100 1.35 4.33 11.83
N ASN A 101 1.91 3.87 10.71
CA ASN A 101 2.69 2.62 10.65
C ASN A 101 4.10 2.75 11.24
N ASN A 102 4.61 3.96 11.47
CA ASN A 102 5.98 4.21 11.94
C ASN A 102 6.07 4.83 13.35
N LEU A 103 4.97 4.90 14.11
CA LEU A 103 4.98 5.48 15.46
C LEU A 103 5.87 4.72 16.46
N LYS A 104 5.99 3.39 16.32
CA LYS A 104 6.88 2.57 17.18
C LYS A 104 8.36 2.87 16.92
N PRO A 105 8.86 2.80 15.67
CA PRO A 105 10.21 3.27 15.33
C PRO A 105 10.49 4.70 15.79
N GLU A 106 9.55 5.62 15.62
CA GLU A 106 9.71 7.01 16.07
C GLU A 106 9.86 7.12 17.59
N ALA A 107 9.04 6.39 18.36
CA ALA A 107 9.11 6.38 19.82
C ALA A 107 10.48 5.88 20.31
N ALA A 108 10.98 4.80 19.70
CA ALA A 108 12.30 4.26 20.00
C ALA A 108 13.41 5.29 19.69
N HIS A 109 13.38 5.88 18.50
CA HIS A 109 14.38 6.88 18.07
C HIS A 109 14.43 8.12 18.97
N ARG A 110 13.27 8.58 19.46
CA ARG A 110 13.18 9.75 20.34
C ARG A 110 13.41 9.45 21.81
N HIS A 111 13.60 8.17 22.18
CA HIS A 111 13.60 7.71 23.57
C HIS A 111 12.34 8.17 24.33
N ARG A 112 11.16 8.06 23.70
CA ARG A 112 9.86 8.44 24.27
C ARG A 112 8.92 7.24 24.30
N SER A 113 7.86 7.34 25.11
CA SER A 113 6.80 6.34 25.12
C SER A 113 5.94 6.41 23.84
N LEU A 114 5.35 5.29 23.43
CA LEU A 114 4.41 5.25 22.31
C LEU A 114 3.19 6.14 22.56
N ALA A 115 2.75 6.28 23.82
CA ALA A 115 1.66 7.17 24.20
C ALA A 115 2.00 8.64 23.91
N TRP A 116 3.22 9.07 24.24
CA TRP A 116 3.69 10.43 23.96
C TRP A 116 3.72 10.71 22.44
N VAL A 117 4.22 9.76 21.64
CA VAL A 117 4.24 9.90 20.18
C VAL A 117 2.82 9.92 19.59
N ARG A 118 1.92 9.06 20.06
CA ARG A 118 0.49 9.06 19.65
C ARG A 118 -0.20 10.37 19.98
N ALA A 119 0.05 10.95 21.15
CA ALA A 119 -0.54 12.23 21.55
C ALA A 119 -0.13 13.37 20.61
N ARG A 120 1.11 13.34 20.09
CA ARG A 120 1.60 14.32 19.11
C ARG A 120 1.01 14.14 17.71
N HIS A 121 0.72 12.91 17.31
CA HIS A 121 0.14 12.57 16.00
C HIS A 121 -1.37 12.31 16.06
N ARG A 122 -2.08 12.93 17.01
CA ARG A 122 -3.50 12.64 17.26
C ARG A 122 -4.39 12.95 16.05
N THR A 123 -4.05 14.00 15.31
CA THR A 123 -4.81 14.44 14.14
C THR A 123 -4.63 13.45 12.99
N GLU A 124 -3.39 13.07 12.70
CA GLU A 124 -3.02 12.09 11.68
C GLU A 124 -3.62 10.71 11.99
N LEU A 125 -3.64 10.32 13.26
CA LEU A 125 -4.32 9.10 13.70
C LEU A 125 -5.84 9.16 13.52
N SER A 126 -6.49 10.28 13.85
CA SER A 126 -7.92 10.47 13.62
C SER A 126 -8.25 10.36 12.12
N ASP A 127 -7.45 11.02 11.28
CA ASP A 127 -7.61 10.97 9.83
C ASP A 127 -7.40 9.57 9.29
N TRP A 128 -6.37 8.87 9.76
CA TRP A 128 -6.14 7.48 9.39
C TRP A 128 -7.33 6.58 9.75
N HIS A 129 -7.92 6.76 10.93
CA HIS A 129 -9.12 6.02 11.34
C HIS A 129 -10.32 6.31 10.41
N SER A 130 -10.57 7.59 10.10
CA SER A 130 -11.63 8.01 9.18
C SER A 130 -11.45 7.41 7.77
N MET A 131 -10.24 7.48 7.23
CA MET A 131 -9.90 6.91 5.92
C MET A 131 -10.05 5.38 5.91
N ARG A 132 -9.64 4.69 6.99
CA ARG A 132 -9.87 3.24 7.12
C ARG A 132 -11.33 2.87 7.19
N ALA A 133 -12.16 3.65 7.88
CA ALA A 133 -13.59 3.42 7.94
C ALA A 133 -14.25 3.58 6.55
N GLN A 134 -13.82 4.59 5.77
CA GLN A 134 -14.26 4.76 4.39
C GLN A 134 -13.80 3.61 3.48
N ALA A 135 -12.54 3.21 3.59
CA ALA A 135 -11.99 2.09 2.84
C ALA A 135 -12.71 0.78 3.13
N LEU A 136 -13.10 0.54 4.39
CA LEU A 136 -13.91 -0.64 4.75
C LEU A 136 -15.26 -0.63 4.03
N ARG A 137 -15.99 0.49 4.04
CA ARG A 137 -17.29 0.60 3.33
C ARG A 137 -17.14 0.32 1.84
N ARG A 138 -16.12 0.91 1.21
CA ARG A 138 -15.85 0.70 -0.22
C ARG A 138 -15.39 -0.73 -0.53
N ALA A 139 -14.57 -1.32 0.33
CA ALA A 139 -14.10 -2.70 0.20
C ALA A 139 -15.27 -3.69 0.28
N THR A 140 -16.18 -3.51 1.25
CA THR A 140 -17.39 -4.35 1.34
C THR A 140 -18.22 -4.26 0.08
N ALA A 141 -18.51 -3.05 -0.44
CA ALA A 141 -19.25 -2.89 -1.69
C ALA A 141 -18.56 -3.57 -2.88
N GLN A 142 -17.23 -3.46 -2.97
CA GLN A 142 -16.41 -4.04 -4.03
C GLN A 142 -16.38 -5.57 -4.01
N LEU A 143 -16.51 -6.20 -2.84
CA LEU A 143 -16.50 -7.66 -2.69
C LEU A 143 -17.91 -8.27 -2.80
N SER A 144 -18.96 -7.46 -2.71
CA SER A 144 -20.34 -7.87 -2.97
C SER A 144 -20.73 -7.84 -4.45
N THR A 145 -19.81 -7.46 -5.34
CA THR A 145 -19.99 -7.37 -6.81
C THR A 145 -19.14 -8.39 -7.56
#